data_AF-A0A7T3G135-F1
#
_entry.id   AF-A0A7T3G135-F1
#
_cell.length_a   1.000
_cell.length_b   1.000
_cell.length_c   1.000
_cell.angle_alpha   90.00
_cell.angle_beta   90.00
_cell.angle_gamma   90.00
#
_symmetry.space_group_name_H-M   'P 1'
#
loop_
_entity.id
_entity.type
_entity.pdbx_description
1 polymer ?
#
loop_
_entity_poly.entity_id
_entity_poly.type
_entity_poly.pdbx_seq_one_letter_code
_entity_poly.pdbx_strand_id
1 'polypeptide(L)' 'MGATDETTVSERGGVTIPSEVRERLDIEPGDKIRWTVEDGDVRVEIVHQREGVFDDFEPAPMGGDGATGHNTTGAER' A
#
# COMPACT_ATOMS: atom_id res chain seq x y z
N MET A 1 -22.17 4.64 -20.49
CA MET A 1 -21.45 3.71 -21.36
C MET A 1 -20.12 3.45 -20.68
N GLY A 2 -19.78 2.20 -20.34
CA GLY A 2 -18.44 1.89 -19.86
C GLY A 2 -17.47 2.06 -21.03
N ALA A 3 -16.35 2.76 -20.84
CA ALA A 3 -15.30 2.72 -21.86
C ALA A 3 -14.45 1.50 -21.61
N THR A 4 -14.26 0.72 -22.67
CA THR A 4 -13.29 -0.36 -22.73
C THR A 4 -12.10 0.19 -23.48
N ASP A 5 -10.92 0.17 -22.85
CA ASP A 5 -9.64 0.52 -23.47
C ASP A 5 -8.74 -0.72 -23.44
N GLU A 6 -7.92 -0.90 -24.48
CA GLU A 6 -7.08 -2.09 -24.64
C GLU A 6 -5.62 -1.68 -24.71
N THR A 7 -4.75 -2.40 -23.99
CA THR A 7 -3.32 -2.11 -23.94
C THR A 7 -2.50 -3.32 -24.31
N THR A 8 -1.53 -3.13 -25.19
CA THR A 8 -0.58 -4.19 -25.55
C THR A 8 0.35 -4.51 -24.39
N VAL A 9 0.52 -5.80 -24.12
CA VAL A 9 1.51 -6.30 -23.16
C VAL A 9 2.90 -6.11 -23.77
N SER A 10 3.79 -5.45 -23.03
CA SER A 10 5.19 -5.28 -23.41
C SER A 10 5.93 -6.61 -23.40
N GLU A 11 7.09 -6.69 -24.07
CA GLU A 11 7.92 -7.91 -24.12
C GLU A 11 8.33 -8.45 -22.73
N ARG A 12 8.37 -7.56 -21.72
CA ARG A 12 8.67 -7.90 -20.32
C ARG A 12 7.45 -8.32 -19.50
N GLY A 13 6.27 -8.43 -20.12
CA GLY A 13 5.02 -8.81 -19.45
C GLY A 13 4.29 -7.67 -18.74
N GLY A 14 4.75 -6.42 -18.86
CA GLY A 14 4.09 -5.25 -18.26
C GLY A 14 3.01 -4.65 -19.16
N VAL A 15 1.99 -4.04 -18.56
CA VAL A 15 0.98 -3.23 -19.25
C VAL A 15 1.00 -1.80 -18.72
N THR A 16 0.71 -0.83 -19.59
CA THR A 16 0.61 0.57 -19.23
C THR A 16 -0.85 0.90 -19.00
N ILE A 17 -1.21 1.41 -17.82
CA ILE A 17 -2.58 1.85 -17.55
C ILE A 17 -2.86 3.11 -18.41
N PRO A 18 -3.89 3.10 -19.29
CA PRO A 18 -4.26 4.25 -20.12
C PRO A 18 -4.64 5.46 -19.26
N SER A 19 -4.40 6.68 -19.75
CA SER A 19 -4.69 7.91 -19.00
C SER A 19 -6.17 7.99 -18.59
N GLU A 20 -7.09 7.64 -19.48
CA GLU A 20 -8.53 7.65 -19.17
C GLU A 20 -8.90 6.71 -18.00
N VAL A 21 -8.24 5.55 -17.91
CA VAL A 21 -8.46 4.60 -16.82
C VAL A 21 -7.89 5.15 -15.51
N ARG A 22 -6.71 5.79 -15.55
CA ARG A 22 -6.11 6.42 -14.36
C ARG A 22 -6.98 7.53 -13.80
N GLU A 23 -7.50 8.40 -14.67
CA GLU A 23 -8.33 9.55 -14.25
C GLU A 23 -9.68 9.10 -13.67
N ARG A 24 -10.26 8.02 -14.18
CA ARG A 24 -11.55 7.50 -13.68
C ARG A 24 -11.44 6.72 -12.38
N LEU A 25 -10.31 6.07 -12.16
CA LEU A 25 -10.05 5.25 -10.96
C LEU A 25 -9.17 5.97 -9.94
N ASP A 26 -8.83 7.25 -10.17
CA ASP A 26 -8.02 8.09 -9.30
C ASP A 26 -6.70 7.41 -8.88
N ILE A 27 -5.97 6.88 -9.88
CA ILE A 27 -4.74 6.10 -9.64
C ILE A 27 -3.54 7.04 -9.55
N GLU A 28 -2.86 7.00 -8.42
CA GLU A 28 -1.68 7.82 -8.13
C GLU A 28 -0.38 6.99 -8.13
N PRO A 29 0.79 7.62 -8.36
CA PRO A 29 2.07 6.96 -8.18
C PRO A 29 2.21 6.41 -6.75
N GLY A 30 2.44 5.11 -6.63
CA GLY A 30 2.54 4.43 -5.32
C GLY A 30 1.33 3.54 -5.01
N ASP A 31 0.24 3.66 -5.77
CA ASP A 31 -0.87 2.73 -5.67
C ASP A 31 -0.49 1.32 -6.10
N LYS A 32 -1.11 0.33 -5.43
CA LYS A 32 -0.87 -1.08 -5.70
C LYS A 32 -2.04 -1.66 -6.48
N ILE A 33 -1.73 -2.59 -7.37
CA ILE A 33 -2.73 -3.30 -8.14
C ILE A 33 -2.87 -4.71 -7.57
N ARG A 34 -4.09 -5.07 -7.17
CA ARG A 34 -4.44 -6.46 -6.79
C ARG A 34 -5.05 -7.16 -7.99
N TRP A 35 -4.57 -8.37 -8.24
CA TRP A 35 -5.01 -9.24 -9.31
C TRP A 35 -5.73 -10.44 -8.70
N THR A 36 -6.92 -10.71 -9.18
CA THR A 36 -7.71 -11.89 -8.83
C THR A 36 -8.03 -12.62 -10.13
N VAL A 37 -7.67 -13.90 -10.20
CA VAL A 37 -7.90 -14.75 -11.37
C VAL A 37 -8.88 -15.83 -10.98
N GLU A 38 -10.06 -15.84 -11.62
CA GLU A 38 -11.13 -16.80 -11.37
C GLU A 38 -11.74 -17.23 -12.71
N ASP A 39 -11.85 -18.54 -12.96
CA ASP A 39 -12.50 -19.11 -14.14
C ASP A 39 -12.03 -18.56 -15.52
N GLY A 40 -10.81 -18.05 -15.59
CA GLY A 40 -10.24 -17.46 -16.80
C GLY A 40 -10.51 -15.95 -16.95
N ASP A 41 -11.30 -15.36 -16.05
CA ASP A 41 -11.46 -13.93 -15.89
C ASP A 41 -10.38 -13.36 -14.97
N VAL A 42 -9.93 -12.15 -15.29
CA VAL A 42 -9.01 -11.38 -14.45
C VAL A 42 -9.74 -10.16 -13.94
N ARG A 43 -9.82 -10.04 -12.62
CA ARG A 43 -10.30 -8.83 -11.94
C ARG A 43 -9.11 -8.07 -11.38
N VAL A 44 -9.15 -6.75 -11.57
CA VAL A 44 -8.11 -5.82 -11.16
C VAL A 44 -8.72 -4.82 -10.19
N GLU A 45 -8.11 -4.71 -9.01
CA GLU A 45 -8.54 -3.77 -7.96
C GLU A 45 -7.41 -2.81 -7.63
N ILE A 46 -7.73 -1.52 -7.54
CA ILE A 46 -6.79 -0.50 -7.09
C ILE A 46 -6.78 -0.51 -5.57
N VAL A 47 -5.61 -0.74 -4.99
CA VAL A 47 -5.38 -0.65 -3.55
C VAL A 47 -4.64 0.65 -3.30
N HIS A 48 -5.41 1.69 -2.97
CA HIS A 48 -4.83 2.98 -2.64
C HIS A 48 -3.91 2.85 -1.43
N GLN A 49 -2.63 3.16 -1.61
CA GLN A 49 -1.73 3.25 -0.46
C GLN A 49 -2.02 4.55 0.27
N ARG A 50 -2.85 4.47 1.29
CA ARG A 50 -2.90 5.47 2.36
C ARG A 50 -1.56 5.42 3.11
N GLU A 51 -0.56 6.13 2.61
CA GLU A 51 0.66 6.42 3.36
C GLU A 51 0.27 7.36 4.52
N GLY A 52 -0.03 6.77 5.66
CA GLY A 52 -0.56 7.50 6.81
C GLY A 52 -0.52 6.65 8.06
N VAL A 53 0.65 6.63 8.71
CA VAL A 53 0.80 6.47 10.18
C VAL A 53 2.21 6.83 10.69
N PHE A 54 3.18 7.19 9.84
CA PHE A 54 4.54 7.53 10.32
C PHE A 54 5.03 8.93 9.97
N ASP A 55 4.38 9.67 9.07
CA ASP A 55 4.83 11.04 8.74
C ASP A 55 4.33 12.11 9.74
N ASP A 56 3.26 11.81 10.49
CA ASP A 56 2.67 12.73 11.49
C ASP A 56 2.84 12.20 12.93
N PHE A 57 3.98 11.55 13.21
CA PHE A 57 4.34 11.26 14.59
C PHE A 57 5.06 12.46 15.19
N GLU A 58 4.30 13.38 15.78
CA GLU A 58 4.85 14.26 16.82
C GLU A 58 5.14 13.38 18.04
N PRO A 59 6.42 13.16 18.44
CA PRO A 59 6.69 12.46 19.69
C PRO A 59 6.07 13.27 20.82
N ALA A 60 4.96 12.76 21.38
CA ALA A 60 4.43 13.32 22.61
C ALA A 60 5.58 13.32 23.62
N PRO A 61 5.82 14.43 24.35
CA PRO A 61 6.75 14.41 25.46
C PRO A 61 6.17 13.46 26.51
N MET A 62 6.54 12.19 26.42
CA MET A 62 6.45 11.24 27.51
C MET A 62 7.38 11.81 28.58
N GLY A 63 6.81 12.60 29.49
CA GLY A 63 7.51 13.14 30.64
C GLY A 63 8.04 11.97 31.46
N GLY A 64 9.31 11.66 31.25
CA GLY A 64 9.98 10.58 31.94
C GLY A 64 11.31 10.29 31.27
N ASP A 65 12.40 10.57 31.98
CA ASP A 65 13.72 10.05 31.67
C ASP A 65 13.63 8.51 31.57
N GLY A 66 13.53 8.00 30.34
CA GLY A 66 13.49 6.59 30.00
C GLY A 66 14.81 5.84 30.27
N ALA A 67 15.60 6.30 31.25
CA ALA A 67 16.85 5.70 31.68
C ALA A 67 16.69 4.81 32.93
N THR A 68 15.49 4.68 33.51
CA THR A 68 15.25 3.70 34.57
C THR A 68 14.66 2.42 33.98
N GLY A 69 15.52 1.70 33.26
CA GLY A 69 15.28 0.30 32.92
C GLY A 69 15.20 -0.51 34.20
N HIS A 70 14.03 -1.10 34.43
CA HIS A 70 13.70 -1.99 35.52
C HIS A 70 14.82 -3.00 35.81
N ASN A 71 15.53 -2.82 36.92
CA ASN A 71 16.30 -3.89 37.56
C ASN A 71 15.33 -4.76 38.35
N THR A 72 14.60 -5.65 37.69
CA THR A 72 14.08 -6.88 38.34
C THR A 72 13.75 -7.92 37.27
N THR A 73 14.72 -8.76 36.93
CA THR A 73 14.45 -10.12 36.44
C THR A 73 15.27 -11.06 37.30
N GLY A 74 14.57 -11.81 38.15
CA GLY A 74 15.13 -12.95 38.85
C GLY A 74 15.44 -14.08 37.88
N ALA A 75 16.52 -14.79 38.16
CA ALA A 75 16.71 -16.16 37.73
C ALA A 75 16.85 -17.01 39.00
N GLU A 76 16.05 -18.06 38.99
CA GLU A 76 15.77 -19.07 40.00
C GLU A 76 16.97 -19.87 40.56
N ARG A 77 16.81 -20.26 41.83
CA ARG A 77 17.29 -21.46 42.58
C ARG A 77 18.65 -22.08 42.25
#